data_AF-A0A2N2E118-F1
#
_entry.id   AF-A0A2N2E118-F1
#
_cell.length_a   1.000
_cell.length_b   1.000
_cell.length_c   1.000
_cell.angle_alpha   90.00
_cell.angle_beta   90.00
_cell.angle_gamma   90.00
#
_symmetry.space_group_name_H-M   'P 1'
#
loop_
_entity.id
_entity.type
_entity.pdbx_description
1 polymer ?
#
loop_
_entity_poly.entity_id
_entity_poly.type
_entity_poly.pdbx_seq_one_letter_code
_entity_poly.pdbx_strand_id
1 'polypeptide(L)'
;MFKKFFMLILALAIGLFIALFGVFLSVFADGKLNERLVLIAITLLVLFLVTFVFTLIRPAMAYPYAMLIGLPGVFVLLIQSRDFYHILYSLLIVSFCFFGIFMAKKLRHIFVKKPLENTE
;
A
#
# COMPACT_ATOMS: atom_id res chain seq x y z
N MET A 1 -20.40 -16.59 -4.77
CA MET A 1 -19.10 -16.21 -5.37
C MET A 1 -19.01 -14.69 -5.63
N PHE A 2 -20.04 -14.08 -6.21
CA PHE A 2 -20.11 -12.64 -6.54
C PHE A 2 -19.88 -11.69 -5.36
N LYS A 3 -20.45 -11.94 -4.17
CA LYS A 3 -20.28 -11.08 -2.98
C LYS A 3 -18.83 -10.94 -2.50
N LYS A 4 -18.04 -12.02 -2.54
CA LYS A 4 -16.61 -12.00 -2.14
C LYS A 4 -15.75 -11.24 -3.15
N PHE A 5 -16.06 -11.40 -4.44
CA PHE A 5 -15.38 -10.67 -5.51
C PHE A 5 -15.72 -9.17 -5.47
N PHE A 6 -16.99 -8.83 -5.23
CA PHE A 6 -17.46 -7.46 -5.07
C PHE A 6 -16.81 -6.75 -3.87
N MET A 7 -16.75 -7.39 -2.70
CA MET A 7 -16.04 -6.83 -1.53
C MET A 7 -14.56 -6.59 -1.80
N LEU A 8 -13.92 -7.47 -2.57
CA LEU A 8 -12.51 -7.34 -2.92
C LEU A 8 -12.28 -6.16 -3.86
N ILE A 9 -13.13 -5.99 -4.88
CA ILE A 9 -13.12 -4.82 -5.76
C ILE A 9 -13.38 -3.54 -4.97
N LEU A 10 -14.34 -3.56 -4.04
CA LEU A 10 -14.67 -2.40 -3.22
C LEU A 10 -13.49 -2.01 -2.31
N ALA A 11 -12.86 -2.97 -1.63
CA ALA A 11 -11.69 -2.71 -0.80
C ALA A 11 -10.51 -2.18 -1.63
N LEU A 12 -10.36 -2.67 -2.86
CA LEU A 12 -9.32 -2.22 -3.78
C LEU A 12 -9.59 -0.80 -4.30
N ALA A 13 -10.85 -0.50 -4.63
CA ALA A 13 -11.30 0.83 -5.02
C ALA A 13 -11.10 1.84 -3.88
N ILE A 14 -11.42 1.47 -2.63
CA ILE A 14 -11.19 2.30 -1.44
C ILE A 14 -9.69 2.52 -1.23
N GLY A 15 -8.87 1.48 -1.33
CA GLY A 15 -7.42 1.60 -1.21
C GLY A 15 -6.83 2.53 -2.27
N LEU A 16 -7.29 2.42 -3.52
CA LEU A 16 -6.92 3.31 -4.62
C LEU A 16 -7.35 4.75 -4.36
N PHE A 17 -8.58 4.94 -3.87
CA PHE A 17 -9.14 6.25 -3.56
C PHE A 17 -8.36 6.92 -2.43
N ILE A 18 -8.01 6.19 -1.37
CA ILE A 18 -7.20 6.71 -0.26
C ILE A 18 -5.77 7.01 -0.72
N ALA A 19 -5.17 6.18 -1.57
CA ALA A 19 -3.84 6.44 -2.12
C ALA A 19 -3.83 7.72 -2.96
N LEU A 20 -4.83 7.89 -3.83
CA LEU A 20 -4.97 9.08 -4.66
C LEU A 20 -5.25 10.32 -3.83
N PHE A 21 -6.23 10.28 -2.92
CA PHE A 21 -6.59 11.42 -2.08
C PHE A 21 -5.49 11.78 -1.08
N GLY A 22 -4.84 10.79 -0.45
CA GLY A 22 -3.76 11.02 0.51
C GLY A 22 -2.55 11.69 -0.14
N VAL A 23 -2.16 11.21 -1.33
CA VAL A 23 -1.11 11.86 -2.14
C VAL A 23 -1.55 13.25 -2.59
N PHE A 24 -2.78 13.41 -3.10
CA PHE A 24 -3.30 14.73 -3.51
C PHE A 24 -3.30 15.73 -2.34
N LEU A 25 -3.84 15.36 -1.17
CA LEU A 25 -3.85 16.24 0.00
C LEU A 25 -2.43 16.57 0.47
N SER A 26 -1.49 15.63 0.41
CA SER A 26 -0.10 15.91 0.82
C SER A 26 0.62 16.91 -0.07
N VAL A 27 0.24 16.99 -1.35
CA VAL A 27 0.87 17.83 -2.37
C VAL A 27 0.18 19.19 -2.50
N PHE A 28 -1.15 19.21 -2.44
CA PHE A 28 -1.97 20.40 -2.70
C PHE A 28 -2.47 21.11 -1.45
N ALA A 29 -2.38 20.51 -0.26
CA ALA A 29 -2.63 21.27 0.95
C ALA A 29 -1.53 22.34 1.08
N ASP A 30 -1.91 23.62 1.10
CA ASP A 30 -1.11 24.76 1.57
C ASP A 30 -0.92 24.72 3.11
N GLY A 31 -0.83 23.52 3.65
CA GLY A 31 -0.59 23.26 5.07
C GLY A 31 0.87 23.46 5.42
N LYS A 32 1.12 23.71 6.71
CA LYS A 32 2.48 23.82 7.25
C LYS A 32 3.25 22.51 6.98
N LEU A 33 4.57 22.59 6.90
CA LEU A 33 5.45 21.43 6.62
C LEU A 33 5.13 20.22 7.52
N ASN A 34 4.81 20.45 8.79
CA ASN A 34 4.43 19.40 9.73
C ASN A 34 3.14 18.66 9.33
N GLU A 35 2.12 19.38 8.85
CA GLU A 35 0.84 18.79 8.44
C GLU A 35 1.02 17.89 7.21
N ARG A 36 1.85 18.33 6.26
CA ARG A 36 2.22 17.53 5.09
C ARG A 36 2.94 16.24 5.48
N LEU A 37 3.92 16.31 6.39
CA LEU A 37 4.63 15.12 6.87
C LEU A 37 3.69 14.11 7.55
N VAL A 38 2.72 14.59 8.34
CA VAL A 38 1.72 13.74 8.97
C VAL A 38 0.84 13.05 7.92
N LEU A 39 0.37 13.77 6.90
CA LEU A 39 -0.41 13.21 5.80
C LEU A 39 0.38 12.15 5.02
N ILE A 40 1.67 12.40 4.76
CA ILE A 40 2.56 11.43 4.12
C ILE A 40 2.70 10.17 4.97
N ALA A 41 2.95 10.31 6.27
CA ALA A 41 3.08 9.18 7.18
C ALA A 41 1.81 8.32 7.21
N ILE A 42 0.63 8.97 7.29
CA ILE A 42 -0.68 8.28 7.23
C ILE A 42 -0.85 7.57 5.89
N THR A 43 -0.52 8.23 4.78
CA THR A 43 -0.64 7.65 3.44
C THR A 43 0.24 6.40 3.29
N LEU A 44 1.50 6.48 3.71
CA LEU A 44 2.44 5.34 3.68
C LEU A 44 1.97 4.19 4.57
N LEU A 45 1.45 4.49 5.77
CA LEU A 45 0.89 3.49 6.68
C LEU A 45 -0.30 2.75 6.03
N VAL A 46 -1.22 3.48 5.43
CA VAL A 46 -2.40 2.89 4.78
C VAL A 46 -1.97 2.03 3.57
N LEU A 47 -1.08 2.54 2.73
CA LEU A 47 -0.55 1.79 1.58
C LEU A 47 0.11 0.48 2.01
N PHE A 48 0.90 0.52 3.08
CA PHE A 48 1.50 -0.67 3.67
C PHE A 48 0.43 -1.66 4.15
N LEU A 49 -0.56 -1.20 4.92
CA LEU A 49 -1.61 -2.08 5.47
C LEU A 49 -2.44 -2.73 4.37
N VAL A 50 -2.83 -1.97 3.34
CA VAL A 50 -3.61 -2.50 2.22
C VAL A 50 -2.78 -3.54 1.46
N THR A 51 -1.55 -3.22 1.06
CA THR A 51 -0.70 -4.18 0.32
C THR A 51 -0.39 -5.42 1.17
N PHE A 52 -0.18 -5.28 2.47
CA PHE A 52 0.00 -6.37 3.41
C PHE A 52 -1.22 -7.30 3.49
N VAL A 53 -2.41 -6.77 3.78
CA VAL A 53 -3.65 -7.56 3.92
C VAL A 53 -4.00 -8.27 2.62
N PHE A 54 -3.92 -7.57 1.48
CA PHE A 54 -4.21 -8.18 0.18
C PHE A 54 -3.21 -9.28 -0.18
N THR A 55 -1.93 -9.10 0.15
CA THR A 55 -0.90 -10.12 -0.06
C THR A 55 -1.14 -11.35 0.82
N LEU A 56 -1.58 -11.17 2.07
CA LEU A 56 -1.92 -12.30 2.95
C LEU A 56 -3.07 -13.14 2.38
N ILE A 57 -4.09 -12.48 1.83
CA ILE A 57 -5.28 -13.16 1.28
C ILE A 57 -4.95 -13.83 -0.07
N ARG A 58 -4.22 -13.15 -0.96
CA ARG A 58 -3.93 -13.57 -2.34
C ARG A 58 -2.45 -13.33 -2.70
N PRO A 59 -1.54 -14.18 -2.21
CA PRO A 59 -0.10 -13.99 -2.39
C PRO A 59 0.36 -14.12 -3.84
N ALA A 60 -0.36 -14.88 -4.67
CA ALA A 60 -0.07 -14.99 -6.10
C ALA A 60 -0.25 -13.65 -6.85
N MET A 61 -1.08 -12.74 -6.31
CA MET A 61 -1.35 -11.42 -6.89
C MET A 61 -0.67 -10.28 -6.11
N ALA A 62 0.30 -10.59 -5.23
CA ALA A 62 0.93 -9.60 -4.35
C ALA A 62 1.55 -8.41 -5.11
N TYR A 63 2.37 -8.70 -6.13
CA TYR A 63 3.04 -7.69 -6.94
C TYR A 63 2.07 -6.85 -7.79
N PRO A 64 1.11 -7.45 -8.55
CA PRO A 64 0.16 -6.64 -9.30
C PRO A 64 -0.74 -5.78 -8.39
N TYR A 65 -1.09 -6.25 -7.18
CA TYR A 65 -1.82 -5.40 -6.23
C TYR A 65 -1.00 -4.21 -5.74
N ALA A 66 0.25 -4.43 -5.33
CA ALA A 66 1.13 -3.34 -4.90
C ALA A 66 1.39 -2.33 -6.00
N MET A 67 1.56 -2.79 -7.24
CA MET A 67 1.67 -1.92 -8.41
C MET A 67 0.39 -1.11 -8.61
N LEU A 68 -0.78 -1.76 -8.65
CA LEU A 68 -2.05 -1.07 -8.91
C LEU A 68 -2.38 -0.02 -7.84
N ILE A 69 -2.02 -0.29 -6.58
CA ILE A 69 -2.28 0.61 -5.45
C ILE A 69 -1.24 1.75 -5.38
N GLY A 70 0.04 1.45 -5.57
CA GLY A 70 1.13 2.41 -5.41
C GLY A 70 1.45 3.26 -6.64
N LEU A 71 1.38 2.69 -7.85
CA LEU A 71 1.75 3.40 -9.09
C LEU A 71 0.93 4.66 -9.35
N PRO A 72 -0.40 4.70 -9.13
CA PRO A 72 -1.17 5.91 -9.37
C PRO A 72 -0.67 7.09 -8.53
N GLY A 73 -0.34 6.87 -7.26
CA GLY A 73 0.23 7.89 -6.39
C GLY A 73 1.60 8.37 -6.85
N VAL A 74 2.47 7.44 -7.24
CA VAL A 74 3.78 7.77 -7.84
C VAL A 74 3.63 8.57 -9.13
N PHE A 75 2.69 8.19 -9.99
CA PHE A 75 2.46 8.85 -11.27
C PHE A 75 2.02 10.30 -11.08
N VAL A 76 1.09 10.55 -10.14
CA VAL A 76 0.65 11.91 -9.78
C VAL A 76 1.84 12.74 -9.28
N LEU A 77 2.69 12.18 -8.39
CA LEU A 77 3.85 12.90 -7.85
C LEU A 77 4.86 13.26 -8.95
N LEU A 78 5.16 12.33 -9.85
CA LEU A 78 6.13 12.55 -10.93
C LEU A 78 5.64 13.53 -12.00
N ILE A 79 4.33 13.65 -12.21
CA ILE A 79 3.73 14.65 -13.11
C ILE A 79 3.77 16.04 -12.47
N GLN A 80 3.42 16.14 -11.19
CA GLN A 80 3.26 17.42 -10.52
C GLN A 80 4.58 18.17 -10.39
N SER A 81 5.65 17.49 -9.97
CA SER A 81 6.96 18.11 -9.82
C SER A 81 8.09 17.07 -9.84
N ARG A 82 9.23 17.44 -10.40
CA ARG A 82 10.48 16.65 -10.37
C ARG A 82 11.42 17.07 -9.25
N ASP A 83 10.94 17.83 -8.27
CA ASP A 83 11.74 18.17 -7.11
C ASP A 83 12.16 16.92 -6.34
N PHE A 84 13.34 16.99 -5.72
CA PHE A 84 13.91 15.91 -4.94
C PHE A 84 12.94 15.35 -3.90
N TYR A 85 12.11 16.20 -3.29
CA TYR A 85 11.09 15.80 -2.32
C TYR A 85 10.03 14.85 -2.89
N HIS A 86 9.51 15.14 -4.09
CA HIS A 86 8.47 14.33 -4.74
C HIS A 86 9.04 12.99 -5.23
N ILE A 87 10.30 12.98 -5.68
CA ILE A 87 11.02 11.77 -6.04
C ILE A 87 11.23 10.89 -4.80
N LEU A 88 11.69 11.48 -3.68
CA LEU A 88 11.88 10.76 -2.43
C LEU A 88 10.57 10.18 -1.91
N TYR A 89 9.48 10.96 -1.97
CA TYR A 89 8.16 10.48 -1.55
C TYR A 89 7.64 9.34 -2.46
N SER A 90 7.85 9.44 -3.77
CA SER A 90 7.53 8.36 -4.70
C SER A 90 8.29 7.07 -4.37
N LEU A 91 9.58 7.19 -4.01
CA LEU A 91 10.39 6.05 -3.62
C LEU A 91 9.90 5.43 -2.31
N LEU A 92 9.52 6.27 -1.33
CA LEU A 92 8.88 5.83 -0.07
C LEU A 92 7.59 5.04 -0.33
N ILE A 93 6.71 5.51 -1.22
CA ILE A 93 5.46 4.80 -1.58
C ILE A 93 5.78 3.39 -2.07
N VAL A 94 6.73 3.27 -3.01
CA VAL A 94 7.14 1.98 -3.57
C VAL A 94 7.73 1.09 -2.47
N SER A 95 8.66 1.62 -1.68
CA SER A 95 9.31 0.87 -0.60
C SER A 95 8.30 0.34 0.42
N PHE A 96 7.33 1.13 0.85
CA PHE A 96 6.32 0.70 1.83
C PHE A 96 5.37 -0.37 1.26
N CYS A 97 5.00 -0.26 -0.01
CA CYS A 97 4.21 -1.30 -0.69
C CYS A 97 4.97 -2.64 -0.78
N PHE A 98 6.25 -2.61 -1.16
CA PHE A 98 7.10 -3.82 -1.20
C PHE A 98 7.36 -4.38 0.20
N PHE A 99 7.52 -3.52 1.20
CA PHE A 99 7.68 -3.93 2.59
C PHE A 99 6.41 -4.63 3.13
N GLY A 100 5.23 -4.14 2.77
CA GLY A 100 3.95 -4.80 3.05
C GLY A 100 3.87 -6.20 2.47
N ILE A 101 4.25 -6.37 1.21
CA ILE A 101 4.34 -7.69 0.56
C ILE A 101 5.31 -8.62 1.31
N PHE A 102 6.51 -8.12 1.61
CA PHE A 102 7.56 -8.90 2.26
C PHE A 102 7.11 -9.40 3.64
N MET A 103 6.54 -8.52 4.47
CA MET A 103 6.03 -8.89 5.79
C MET A 103 4.88 -9.88 5.71
N ALA A 104 3.94 -9.68 4.77
CA ALA A 104 2.83 -10.61 4.56
C ALA A 104 3.31 -12.00 4.16
N LYS A 105 4.28 -12.10 3.23
CA LYS A 105 4.87 -13.39 2.82
C LYS A 105 5.60 -14.07 3.97
N LYS A 106 6.39 -13.32 4.75
CA LYS A 106 7.10 -13.85 5.92
C LYS A 106 6.14 -14.38 6.97
N LEU A 107 5.09 -13.63 7.29
CA LEU A 107 4.06 -14.05 8.24
C LEU A 107 3.37 -15.33 7.76
N ARG A 108 2.93 -15.36 6.50
CA ARG A 108 2.28 -16.55 5.93
C ARG A 108 3.18 -17.79 5.95
N HIS A 109 4.49 -17.64 5.70
CA HIS A 109 5.43 -18.74 5.78
C HIS A 109 5.52 -19.34 7.19
N ILE A 110 5.57 -18.49 8.23
CA ILE A 110 5.59 -18.93 9.63
C ILE A 110 4.31 -19.71 9.99
N PHE A 111 3.14 -19.26 9.55
CA PHE A 111 1.86 -19.88 9.91
C PHE A 111 1.51 -21.12 9.06
N VAL A 112 1.89 -21.16 7.78
CA VAL A 112 1.54 -22.27 6.87
C VAL A 112 2.54 -23.42 6.95
N LYS A 113 3.80 -23.18 7.32
CA LYS A 113 4.85 -24.22 7.39
C LYS A 113 4.94 -24.91 8.76
N LYS A 114 3.95 -24.72 9.64
CA LYS A 114 3.83 -25.44 10.92
C LYS A 114 2.73 -26.52 10.82
N PRO A 115 2.91 -27.61 10.06
CA PRO A 115 2.02 -28.76 10.20
C PRO A 115 2.37 -29.46 11.51
N LEU A 116 1.45 -29.43 12.48
CA LEU A 116 1.21 -30.48 13.48
C LEU A 116 2.45 -31.29 13.92
N GLU A 117 3.38 -30.65 14.64
CA GLU A 117 4.43 -31.36 15.39
C GLU A 117 4.06 -31.41 16.89
N ASN A 118 2.78 -31.64 17.19
CA ASN A 118 2.27 -31.84 18.56
C ASN A 118 0.92 -32.55 18.52
N THR A 119 0.95 -33.82 18.15
CA THR A 119 -0.04 -34.83 18.56
C THR A 119 0.75 -36.13 18.69
N GLU A 120 1.51 -36.21 19.79
CA GLU A 120 1.89 -37.49 20.41
C GLU A 120 0.80 -37.86 21.42
#